data_AF-A0A483ABS5-F1
#
_entry.id   AF-A0A483ABS5-F1
#
_cell.length_a   1.000
_cell.length_b   1.000
_cell.length_c   1.000
_cell.angle_alpha   90.00
_cell.angle_beta   90.00
_cell.angle_gamma   90.00
#
_symmetry.space_group_name_H-M   'P 1'
#
loop_
_entity.id
_entity.type
_entity.pdbx_description
1 polymer ?
#
loop_
_entity_poly.entity_id
_entity_poly.type
_entity_poly.pdbx_seq_one_letter_code
_entity_poly.pdbx_strand_id
1 'polypeptide(L)'
;MNEIFSSIWQTIALLVWSDWLTLAILLVFLVLGFKRELINELINLAFLMLAIFVAWLLYEQLPNIEIINWLTPSRQSHLAIAFGAIFIGIIAIKRALYKLIAVSSTANNPCALNRIFAISVLLVIAALISWSYIGNLASLSIMEVVFSNESLRIGAAFTGIFATIVGASLLLTNILNISISTSAPCWLSPLFQAALNSFHRINTVLNARNTDGIKNKIWGAIVGLFNGCVFIVVMVLVLQSIDFISQEYYWVESRSSLRAFQDVASSIQPELSQHLLFIKNE
;
A
#
# COMPACT_ATOMS: atom_id res chain seq x y z
N MET A 1 -46.02 3.87 13.02
CA MET A 1 -45.02 4.19 11.96
C MET A 1 -44.56 5.63 12.01
N ASN A 2 -45.46 6.62 12.12
CA ASN A 2 -45.07 8.04 12.16
C ASN A 2 -44.23 8.44 13.39
N GLU A 3 -44.52 7.90 14.57
CA GLU A 3 -43.76 8.17 15.81
C GLU A 3 -42.36 7.55 15.82
N ILE A 4 -42.20 6.37 15.19
CA ILE A 4 -40.90 5.73 15.00
C ILE A 4 -40.06 6.54 14.02
N PHE A 5 -40.67 7.00 12.91
CA PHE A 5 -39.99 7.82 11.92
C PHE A 5 -39.62 9.20 12.48
N SER A 6 -40.47 9.83 13.28
CA SER A 6 -40.16 11.12 13.94
C SER A 6 -39.09 10.97 15.02
N SER A 7 -39.09 9.87 15.76
CA SER A 7 -38.05 9.55 16.76
C SER A 7 -36.69 9.30 16.12
N ILE A 8 -36.66 8.53 15.03
CA ILE A 8 -35.46 8.33 14.21
C ILE A 8 -35.00 9.67 13.63
N TRP A 9 -35.91 10.50 13.11
CA TRP A 9 -35.58 11.81 12.54
C TRP A 9 -35.05 12.80 13.57
N GLN A 10 -35.60 12.81 14.80
CA GLN A 10 -35.10 13.63 15.91
C GLN A 10 -33.73 13.17 16.38
N THR A 11 -33.47 11.86 16.38
CA THR A 11 -32.14 11.31 16.72
C THR A 11 -31.12 11.63 15.63
N ILE A 12 -31.50 11.56 14.35
CA ILE A 12 -30.69 11.97 13.19
C ILE A 12 -30.42 13.48 13.20
N ALA A 13 -31.39 14.31 13.63
CA ALA A 13 -31.22 15.75 13.72
C ALA A 13 -30.25 16.20 14.84
N LEU A 14 -30.00 15.34 15.83
CA LEU A 14 -29.05 15.56 16.92
C LEU A 14 -27.63 15.06 16.59
N LEU A 15 -27.41 14.44 15.42
CA LEU A 15 -26.09 13.94 15.03
C LEU A 15 -25.13 15.08 14.70
N VAL A 16 -23.99 15.08 15.37
CA VAL A 16 -22.87 15.99 15.12
C VAL A 16 -22.22 15.65 13.77
N TRP A 17 -21.58 16.60 13.09
CA TRP A 17 -20.91 16.38 11.79
C TRP A 17 -19.98 15.15 11.77
N SER A 18 -19.32 14.87 12.88
CA SER A 18 -18.47 13.69 13.07
C SER A 18 -19.21 12.36 12.95
N ASP A 19 -20.48 12.29 13.40
CA ASP A 19 -21.31 11.09 13.30
C ASP A 19 -21.79 10.83 11.86
N TRP A 20 -22.01 11.90 11.10
CA TRP A 20 -22.30 11.78 9.67
C TRP A 20 -21.11 11.19 8.91
N LEU A 21 -19.89 11.55 9.29
CA LEU A 21 -18.67 11.04 8.68
C LEU A 21 -18.44 9.55 9.01
N THR A 22 -18.59 9.15 10.27
CA THR A 22 -18.47 7.73 10.66
C THR A 22 -19.55 6.88 10.01
N LEU A 23 -20.81 7.33 9.99
CA LEU A 23 -21.90 6.65 9.31
C LEU A 23 -21.67 6.56 7.80
N ALA A 24 -21.18 7.62 7.16
CA ALA A 24 -20.86 7.59 5.74
C ALA A 24 -19.78 6.55 5.42
N ILE A 25 -18.72 6.48 6.22
CA ILE A 25 -17.65 5.47 6.05
C ILE A 25 -18.24 4.07 6.24
N LEU A 26 -18.98 3.81 7.32
CA LEU A 26 -19.58 2.50 7.58
C LEU A 26 -20.56 2.09 6.48
N LEU A 27 -21.38 3.01 5.97
CA LEU A 27 -22.32 2.75 4.88
C LEU A 27 -21.58 2.42 3.58
N VAL A 28 -20.52 3.17 3.24
CA VAL A 28 -19.67 2.87 2.09
C VAL A 28 -19.08 1.47 2.21
N PHE A 29 -18.51 1.13 3.36
CA PHE A 29 -17.92 -0.19 3.60
C PHE A 29 -18.95 -1.32 3.62
N LEU A 30 -20.18 -1.07 4.10
CA LEU A 30 -21.30 -2.00 4.04
C LEU A 30 -21.71 -2.28 2.58
N VAL A 31 -21.87 -1.23 1.76
CA VAL A 31 -22.21 -1.38 0.33
C VAL A 31 -21.08 -2.06 -0.43
N LEU A 32 -19.83 -1.73 -0.12
CA LEU A 32 -18.67 -2.38 -0.72
C LEU A 32 -18.59 -3.86 -0.35
N GLY A 33 -18.78 -4.22 0.92
CA GLY A 33 -18.81 -5.61 1.38
C GLY A 33 -19.94 -6.41 0.72
N PHE A 34 -21.12 -5.79 0.56
CA PHE A 34 -22.24 -6.41 -0.15
C PHE A 34 -21.93 -6.66 -1.63
N LYS A 35 -21.26 -5.72 -2.31
CA LYS A 35 -20.86 -5.86 -3.73
C LYS A 35 -19.71 -6.84 -3.94
N ARG A 36 -18.75 -6.88 -3.01
CA ARG A 36 -17.53 -7.69 -3.12
C ARG A 36 -17.73 -9.13 -2.70
N GLU A 37 -18.81 -9.44 -1.97
CA GLU A 37 -19.10 -10.78 -1.42
C GLU A 37 -18.10 -11.21 -0.33
N LEU A 38 -18.48 -12.23 0.44
CA LEU A 38 -17.75 -12.68 1.63
C LEU A 38 -16.26 -12.97 1.39
N ILE A 39 -15.93 -13.75 0.34
CA ILE A 39 -14.54 -14.20 0.13
C ILE A 39 -13.62 -13.02 -0.16
N ASN A 40 -14.02 -12.11 -1.05
CA ASN A 40 -13.19 -10.97 -1.41
C ASN A 40 -13.04 -9.99 -0.24
N GLU A 41 -14.07 -9.86 0.61
CA GLU A 41 -14.00 -9.01 1.79
C GLU A 41 -13.15 -9.64 2.92
N LEU A 42 -13.10 -10.97 3.01
CA LEU A 42 -12.21 -11.70 3.92
C LEU A 42 -10.74 -11.62 3.48
N ILE A 43 -10.48 -11.67 2.17
CA ILE A 43 -9.16 -11.35 1.61
C ILE A 43 -8.82 -9.89 1.90
N ASN A 44 -9.77 -8.97 1.80
CA ASN A 44 -9.55 -7.56 2.14
C ASN A 44 -9.16 -7.38 3.60
N LEU A 45 -9.84 -8.09 4.52
CA LEU A 45 -9.48 -8.13 5.93
C LEU A 45 -8.07 -8.69 6.14
N ALA A 46 -7.70 -9.79 5.47
CA ALA A 46 -6.36 -10.37 5.59
C ALA A 46 -5.25 -9.41 5.14
N PHE A 47 -5.45 -8.68 4.04
CA PHE A 47 -4.53 -7.63 3.60
C PHE A 47 -4.48 -6.45 4.57
N LEU A 48 -5.60 -6.10 5.20
CA LEU A 48 -5.65 -5.05 6.21
C LEU A 48 -4.86 -5.46 7.46
N MET A 49 -5.02 -6.69 7.93
CA MET A 49 -4.24 -7.24 9.04
C MET A 49 -2.74 -7.32 8.69
N LEU A 50 -2.40 -7.74 7.47
CA LEU A 50 -1.02 -7.70 6.98
C LEU A 50 -0.47 -6.27 6.97
N ALA A 51 -1.29 -5.29 6.58
CA ALA A 51 -0.89 -3.89 6.60
C ALA A 51 -0.52 -3.40 7.99
N ILE A 52 -1.36 -3.73 8.99
CA ILE A 52 -1.10 -3.43 10.40
C ILE A 52 0.17 -4.14 10.88
N PHE A 53 0.34 -5.43 10.54
CA PHE A 53 1.50 -6.21 10.95
C PHE A 53 2.82 -5.72 10.33
N VAL A 54 2.81 -5.32 9.06
CA VAL A 54 4.02 -4.76 8.42
C VAL A 54 4.31 -3.36 8.93
N ALA A 55 3.27 -2.54 9.15
CA ALA A 55 3.43 -1.25 9.80
C ALA A 55 4.03 -1.41 11.19
N TRP A 56 3.64 -2.45 11.93
CA TRP A 56 4.30 -2.84 13.18
C TRP A 56 5.76 -3.20 12.97
N LEU A 57 6.11 -4.07 12.03
CA LEU A 57 7.50 -4.52 11.89
C LEU A 57 8.48 -3.39 11.52
N LEU A 58 8.01 -2.38 10.77
CA LEU A 58 8.86 -1.35 10.19
C LEU A 58 8.80 0.00 10.94
N TYR A 59 7.97 0.14 11.98
CA TYR A 59 7.70 1.45 12.60
C TYR A 59 8.95 2.16 13.17
N GLU A 60 9.90 1.45 13.77
CA GLU A 60 11.12 2.06 14.34
C GLU A 60 12.12 2.53 13.28
N GLN A 61 12.10 1.92 12.10
CA GLN A 61 13.10 2.18 11.06
C GLN A 61 12.73 3.38 10.18
N LEU A 62 11.44 3.76 10.12
CA LEU A 62 10.95 4.82 9.25
C LEU A 62 11.20 6.28 9.69
N PRO A 63 11.11 6.69 10.97
CA PRO A 63 11.32 8.09 11.34
C PRO A 63 12.75 8.60 11.12
N ASN A 64 13.70 7.71 10.78
CA ASN A 64 15.07 8.08 10.40
C ASN A 64 15.22 8.41 8.90
N ILE A 65 14.13 8.34 8.11
CA ILE A 65 14.15 8.73 6.70
C ILE A 65 13.90 10.25 6.61
N GLU A 66 14.86 11.00 6.05
CA GLU A 66 14.88 12.48 6.00
C GLU A 66 13.58 13.12 5.45
N ILE A 67 12.84 12.40 4.59
CA ILE A 67 11.58 12.85 4.00
C ILE A 67 10.49 13.11 5.06
N ILE A 68 10.49 12.33 6.15
CA ILE A 68 9.48 12.44 7.22
C ILE A 68 9.80 13.61 8.17
N ASN A 69 11.07 13.96 8.35
CA ASN A 69 11.53 15.10 9.16
C ASN A 69 11.07 16.46 8.62
N TRP A 70 10.75 16.57 7.33
CA TRP A 70 10.26 17.80 6.72
C TRP A 70 8.79 18.11 7.05
N LEU A 71 7.97 17.10 7.39
CA LEU A 71 6.51 17.26 7.46
C LEU A 71 5.97 17.70 8.83
N THR A 72 6.69 17.50 9.94
CA THR A 72 6.22 17.89 11.30
C THR A 72 7.39 17.97 12.27
N PRO A 73 7.43 18.85 13.28
CA PRO A 73 8.59 18.94 14.19
C PRO A 73 8.54 17.98 15.40
N SER A 74 7.48 17.19 15.58
CA SER A 74 7.31 16.32 16.76
C SER A 74 7.54 14.83 16.47
N ARG A 75 8.30 14.18 17.36
CA ARG A 75 8.70 12.76 17.26
C ARG A 75 7.51 11.79 17.29
N GLN A 76 6.41 12.17 17.95
CA GLN A 76 5.17 11.38 18.01
C GLN A 76 4.37 11.47 16.71
N SER A 77 4.34 12.65 16.06
CA SER A 77 3.68 12.83 14.76
C SER A 77 4.40 12.07 13.63
N HIS A 78 5.74 12.01 13.65
CA HIS A 78 6.51 11.26 12.64
C HIS A 78 6.16 9.77 12.58
N LEU A 79 5.95 9.14 13.74
CA LEU A 79 5.63 7.71 13.83
C LEU A 79 4.21 7.41 13.33
N ALA A 80 3.25 8.28 13.64
CA ALA A 80 1.88 8.12 13.16
C ALA A 80 1.74 8.37 11.66
N ILE A 81 2.46 9.36 11.13
CA ILE A 81 2.55 9.62 9.69
C ILE A 81 3.21 8.44 8.98
N ALA A 82 4.29 7.87 9.53
CA ALA A 82 4.94 6.67 9.01
C ALA A 82 3.98 5.47 8.99
N PHE A 83 3.24 5.24 10.07
CA PHE A 83 2.23 4.17 10.15
C PHE A 83 1.13 4.35 9.09
N GLY A 84 0.57 5.56 8.97
CA GLY A 84 -0.42 5.89 7.94
C GLY A 84 0.11 5.73 6.51
N ALA A 85 1.36 6.14 6.27
CA ALA A 85 2.01 6.01 4.97
C ALA A 85 2.24 4.53 4.58
N ILE A 86 2.69 3.70 5.51
CA ILE A 86 2.84 2.24 5.28
C ILE A 86 1.48 1.61 5.01
N PHE A 87 0.46 1.96 5.79
CA PHE A 87 -0.88 1.44 5.62
C PHE A 87 -1.44 1.74 4.23
N ILE A 88 -1.33 2.99 3.77
CA ILE A 88 -1.72 3.40 2.41
C ILE A 88 -0.86 2.70 1.35
N GLY A 89 0.45 2.59 1.59
CA GLY A 89 1.40 1.91 0.72
C GLY A 89 1.02 0.44 0.47
N ILE A 90 0.63 -0.28 1.52
CA ILE A 90 0.24 -1.70 1.41
C ILE A 90 -1.09 -1.85 0.67
N ILE A 91 -2.04 -0.94 0.87
CA ILE A 91 -3.27 -0.89 0.07
C ILE A 91 -2.96 -0.64 -1.41
N ALA A 92 -1.99 0.23 -1.72
CA ALA A 92 -1.54 0.48 -3.09
C ALA A 92 -0.85 -0.75 -3.70
N ILE A 93 0.03 -1.42 -2.94
CA ILE A 93 0.68 -2.68 -3.34
C ILE A 93 -0.36 -3.75 -3.65
N LYS A 94 -1.40 -3.89 -2.81
CA LYS A 94 -2.51 -4.81 -3.08
C LYS A 94 -3.13 -4.50 -4.45
N ARG A 95 -3.50 -3.25 -4.74
CA ARG A 95 -4.08 -2.88 -6.05
C ARG A 95 -3.14 -3.19 -7.21
N ALA A 96 -1.85 -2.91 -7.05
CA ALA A 96 -0.84 -3.23 -8.05
C ALA A 96 -0.74 -4.74 -8.29
N LEU A 97 -0.73 -5.55 -7.23
CA LEU A 97 -0.68 -7.00 -7.29
C LEU A 97 -1.90 -7.57 -8.04
N TYR A 98 -3.11 -7.12 -7.72
CA TYR A 98 -4.31 -7.55 -8.45
C TYR A 98 -4.25 -7.22 -9.93
N LYS A 99 -3.75 -6.03 -10.29
CA LYS A 99 -3.59 -5.63 -11.70
C LYS A 99 -2.54 -6.50 -12.41
N LEU A 100 -1.42 -6.79 -11.75
CA LEU A 100 -0.37 -7.67 -12.27
C LEU A 100 -0.88 -9.09 -12.50
N ILE A 101 -1.62 -9.65 -11.53
CA ILE A 101 -2.21 -10.99 -11.64
C ILE A 101 -3.24 -11.05 -12.78
N ALA A 102 -4.07 -10.01 -12.92
CA ALA A 102 -5.04 -9.92 -14.02
C ALA A 102 -4.34 -9.91 -15.39
N VAL A 103 -3.30 -9.10 -15.56
CA VAL A 103 -2.52 -9.05 -16.82
C VAL A 103 -1.80 -10.38 -17.08
N SER A 104 -1.13 -10.93 -16.07
CA SER A 104 -0.39 -12.18 -16.16
C SER A 104 -1.30 -13.36 -16.53
N SER A 105 -2.51 -13.43 -15.95
CA SER A 105 -3.50 -14.46 -16.26
C SER A 105 -4.17 -14.33 -17.64
N THR A 106 -3.83 -13.32 -18.44
CA THR A 106 -4.24 -13.24 -19.86
C THR A 106 -3.13 -13.65 -20.82
N ALA A 107 -1.91 -13.87 -20.32
CA ALA A 107 -0.76 -14.23 -21.14
C ALA A 107 -0.76 -15.74 -21.44
N ASN A 108 -1.34 -16.11 -22.58
CA ASN A 108 -1.42 -17.51 -23.01
C ASN A 108 -0.10 -18.06 -23.61
N ASN A 109 0.83 -17.19 -24.00
CA ASN A 109 2.09 -17.60 -24.64
C ASN A 109 3.29 -17.49 -23.67
N PRO A 110 3.79 -18.61 -23.11
CA PRO A 110 4.93 -18.59 -22.18
C PRO A 110 6.24 -18.12 -22.86
N CYS A 111 6.36 -18.26 -24.17
CA CYS A 111 7.54 -17.84 -24.92
C CYS A 111 7.65 -16.32 -25.08
N ALA A 112 6.53 -15.58 -25.05
CA ALA A 112 6.56 -14.11 -25.05
C ALA A 112 7.20 -13.57 -23.75
N LEU A 113 7.05 -14.32 -22.65
CA LEU A 113 7.60 -13.96 -21.35
C LEU A 113 9.13 -14.08 -21.30
N ASN A 114 9.73 -14.92 -22.14
CA ASN A 114 11.19 -15.07 -22.24
C ASN A 114 11.88 -13.76 -22.60
N ARG A 115 11.30 -12.99 -23.53
CA ARG A 115 11.82 -11.68 -23.91
C ARG A 115 11.74 -10.68 -22.78
N ILE A 116 10.59 -10.61 -22.10
CA ILE A 116 10.38 -9.72 -20.96
C ILE A 116 11.32 -10.10 -19.82
N PHE A 117 11.48 -11.40 -19.55
CA PHE A 117 12.38 -11.92 -18.53
C PHE A 117 13.84 -11.54 -18.84
N ALA A 118 14.32 -11.77 -20.06
CA ALA A 118 15.69 -11.41 -20.46
C ALA A 118 15.95 -9.90 -20.31
N ILE A 119 15.00 -9.06 -20.74
CA ILE A 119 15.09 -7.60 -20.55
C ILE A 119 15.11 -7.26 -19.05
N SER A 120 14.26 -7.89 -18.24
CA SER A 120 14.19 -7.63 -16.80
C SER A 120 15.50 -8.01 -16.09
N VAL A 121 16.10 -9.15 -16.44
CA VAL A 121 17.38 -9.60 -15.90
C VAL A 121 18.48 -8.62 -16.29
N LEU A 122 18.50 -8.16 -17.54
CA LEU A 122 19.45 -7.17 -18.00
C LEU A 122 19.31 -5.84 -17.23
N LEU A 123 18.08 -5.36 -17.00
CA LEU A 123 17.84 -4.14 -16.22
C LEU A 123 18.27 -4.30 -14.76
N VAL A 124 18.02 -5.45 -14.14
CA VAL A 124 18.46 -5.73 -12.76
C VAL A 124 19.97 -5.76 -12.66
N ILE A 125 20.66 -6.45 -13.58
CA ILE A 125 22.12 -6.47 -13.62
C ILE A 125 22.66 -5.06 -13.84
N ALA A 126 22.08 -4.29 -14.77
CA ALA A 126 22.46 -2.91 -15.02
C ALA A 126 22.29 -2.04 -13.77
N ALA A 127 21.20 -2.21 -13.01
CA ALA A 127 20.96 -1.48 -11.77
C ALA A 127 21.97 -1.86 -10.68
N LEU A 128 22.28 -3.14 -10.50
CA LEU A 128 23.26 -3.62 -9.51
C LEU A 128 24.68 -3.11 -9.82
N ILE A 129 25.08 -3.18 -11.10
CA ILE A 129 26.35 -2.62 -11.55
C ILE A 129 26.36 -1.11 -11.33
N SER A 130 25.31 -0.41 -11.76
CA SER A 130 25.20 1.05 -11.58
C SER A 130 25.35 1.43 -10.12
N TRP A 131 24.70 0.70 -9.20
CA TRP A 131 24.79 0.89 -7.76
C TRP A 131 26.22 0.76 -7.22
N SER A 132 26.95 -0.27 -7.67
CA SER A 132 28.36 -0.50 -7.30
C SER A 132 29.27 0.66 -7.70
N TYR A 133 29.00 1.31 -8.83
CA TYR A 133 29.85 2.37 -9.39
C TYR A 133 29.40 3.80 -9.05
N ILE A 134 28.30 3.99 -8.31
CA ILE A 134 27.80 5.33 -7.93
C ILE A 134 28.90 6.16 -7.26
N GLY A 135 29.60 5.58 -6.28
CA GLY A 135 30.60 6.30 -5.48
C GLY A 135 31.75 6.86 -6.31
N ASN A 136 32.10 6.19 -7.41
CA ASN A 136 33.21 6.62 -8.27
C ASN A 136 32.82 7.80 -9.16
N LEU A 137 31.56 7.88 -9.59
CA LEU A 137 31.10 8.95 -10.49
C LEU A 137 30.55 10.15 -9.72
N ALA A 138 29.90 9.91 -8.57
CA ALA A 138 29.37 10.96 -7.71
C ALA A 138 30.47 11.78 -7.00
N SER A 139 31.68 11.23 -6.84
CA SER A 139 32.84 11.90 -6.24
C SER A 139 33.70 12.69 -7.23
N LEU A 140 33.36 12.69 -8.52
CA LEU A 140 34.07 13.51 -9.51
C LEU A 140 33.77 15.00 -9.29
N SER A 141 34.82 15.82 -9.31
CA SER A 141 34.74 17.28 -9.14
C SER A 141 33.77 17.95 -10.12
N ILE A 142 33.58 17.38 -11.31
CA ILE A 142 32.65 17.87 -12.33
C ILE A 142 31.19 17.75 -11.87
N MET A 143 30.84 16.67 -11.15
CA MET A 143 29.48 16.44 -10.65
C MET A 143 29.15 17.30 -9.43
N GLU A 144 30.15 17.67 -8.64
CA GLU A 144 30.01 18.60 -7.51
C GLU A 144 29.73 20.04 -7.95
N VAL A 145 30.30 20.47 -9.08
CA VAL A 145 30.04 21.81 -9.65
C VAL A 145 28.65 21.92 -10.28
N VAL A 146 28.14 20.84 -10.88
CA VAL A 146 26.84 20.85 -11.59
C VAL A 146 25.66 20.64 -10.64
N PHE A 147 25.81 19.83 -9.59
CA PHE A 147 24.76 19.55 -8.62
C PHE A 147 25.23 19.85 -7.20
N SER A 148 24.78 20.99 -6.65
CA SER A 148 25.12 21.44 -5.29
C SER A 148 24.53 20.56 -4.19
N ASN A 149 23.43 19.84 -4.47
CA ASN A 149 22.80 18.93 -3.52
C ASN A 149 23.34 17.50 -3.68
N GLU A 150 23.81 16.91 -2.59
CA GLU A 150 24.42 15.57 -2.58
C GLU A 150 23.46 14.48 -3.09
N SER A 151 22.18 14.53 -2.70
CA SER A 151 21.17 13.55 -3.16
C SER A 151 20.92 13.64 -4.67
N LEU A 152 20.91 14.85 -5.24
CA LEU A 152 20.75 15.05 -6.69
C LEU A 152 21.99 14.58 -7.45
N ARG A 153 23.18 14.81 -6.89
CA ARG A 153 24.45 14.33 -7.43
C ARG A 153 24.50 12.81 -7.51
N ILE A 154 24.10 12.12 -6.44
CA ILE A 154 24.01 10.65 -6.37
C ILE A 154 22.98 10.13 -7.39
N GLY A 155 21.80 10.74 -7.45
CA GLY A 155 20.74 10.34 -8.39
C GLY A 155 21.12 10.53 -9.86
N ALA A 156 21.77 11.65 -10.18
CA ALA A 156 22.25 11.95 -11.52
C ALA A 156 23.40 11.01 -11.93
N ALA A 157 24.33 10.71 -11.02
CA ALA A 157 25.40 9.75 -11.25
C ALA A 157 24.85 8.34 -11.54
N PHE A 158 23.91 7.86 -10.71
CA PHE A 158 23.26 6.56 -10.94
C PHE A 158 22.55 6.52 -12.30
N THR A 159 21.80 7.57 -12.63
CA THR A 159 21.03 7.65 -13.88
C THR A 159 21.97 7.67 -15.10
N GLY A 160 23.09 8.39 -15.02
CA GLY A 160 24.10 8.40 -16.08
C GLY A 160 24.71 7.02 -16.35
N ILE A 161 25.16 6.33 -15.29
CA ILE A 161 25.74 4.99 -15.41
C ILE A 161 24.70 3.98 -15.92
N PHE A 162 23.49 4.04 -15.38
CA PHE A 162 22.41 3.15 -15.80
C PHE A 162 22.04 3.35 -17.28
N ALA A 163 21.87 4.61 -17.70
CA ALA A 163 21.54 4.94 -19.08
C ALA A 163 22.65 4.54 -20.06
N THR A 164 23.92 4.68 -19.68
CA THR A 164 25.05 4.27 -20.53
C THR A 164 25.12 2.75 -20.69
N ILE A 165 24.92 1.97 -19.62
CA ILE A 165 24.89 0.50 -19.68
C ILE A 165 23.70 0.01 -20.53
N VAL A 166 22.50 0.56 -20.30
CA VAL A 166 21.31 0.18 -21.06
C VAL A 166 21.42 0.62 -22.52
N GLY A 167 21.92 1.83 -22.78
CA GLY A 167 22.15 2.34 -24.13
C GLY A 167 23.18 1.50 -24.91
N ALA A 168 24.32 1.19 -24.29
CA ALA A 168 25.36 0.36 -24.90
C ALA A 168 24.85 -1.05 -25.20
N SER A 169 24.10 -1.67 -24.29
CA SER A 169 23.53 -3.00 -24.50
C SER A 169 22.48 -3.02 -25.61
N LEU A 170 21.61 -2.01 -25.71
CA LEU A 170 20.66 -1.88 -26.83
C LEU A 170 21.37 -1.71 -28.18
N LEU A 171 22.40 -0.87 -28.25
CA LEU A 171 23.21 -0.73 -29.46
C LEU A 171 23.89 -2.04 -29.85
N LEU A 172 24.45 -2.77 -28.88
CA LEU A 172 25.06 -4.07 -29.11
C LEU A 172 24.06 -5.10 -29.64
N THR A 173 22.83 -5.13 -29.12
CA THR A 173 21.79 -6.04 -29.62
C THR A 173 21.39 -5.74 -31.06
N ASN A 174 21.32 -4.46 -31.44
CA ASN A 174 21.04 -4.05 -32.81
C ASN A 174 22.19 -4.40 -33.77
N ILE A 175 23.44 -4.18 -33.36
CA ILE A 175 24.64 -4.48 -34.18
C ILE A 175 24.81 -5.99 -34.36
N LEU A 176 24.61 -6.77 -33.30
CA LEU A 176 24.79 -8.22 -33.32
C LEU A 176 23.56 -8.97 -33.86
N ASN A 177 22.49 -8.26 -34.24
CA ASN A 177 21.21 -8.83 -34.69
C ASN A 177 20.70 -9.97 -33.79
N ILE A 178 20.92 -9.84 -32.48
CA ILE A 178 20.50 -10.83 -31.49
C ILE A 178 19.01 -10.60 -31.26
N SER A 179 18.17 -11.29 -32.04
CA SER A 179 16.76 -11.40 -31.71
C SER A 179 16.64 -12.29 -30.47
N ILE A 180 16.18 -11.73 -29.35
CA ILE A 180 15.67 -12.52 -28.24
C ILE A 180 14.39 -13.18 -28.76
N SER A 181 14.54 -14.39 -29.31
CA SER A 181 13.52 -15.08 -30.08
C SER A 181 12.32 -15.38 -29.19
N THR A 182 11.15 -15.02 -29.70
CA THR A 182 9.85 -15.35 -29.09
C THR A 182 9.36 -16.75 -29.50
N SER A 183 10.15 -17.50 -30.27
CA SER A 183 9.70 -18.73 -30.94
C SER A 183 10.58 -19.97 -30.77
N ALA A 184 11.85 -19.88 -30.34
CA ALA A 184 12.67 -21.01 -29.85
C ALA A 184 14.15 -20.60 -29.58
N PRO A 185 14.88 -21.27 -28.67
CA PRO A 185 14.42 -22.27 -27.70
C PRO A 185 13.95 -21.60 -26.40
N CYS A 186 12.69 -21.81 -26.03
CA CYS A 186 12.14 -21.34 -24.76
C CYS A 186 12.57 -22.27 -23.62
N TRP A 187 13.85 -22.20 -23.22
CA TRP A 187 14.42 -23.06 -22.17
C TRP A 187 13.67 -22.96 -20.83
N LEU A 188 13.17 -21.76 -20.52
CA LEU A 188 12.41 -21.47 -19.29
C LEU A 188 10.89 -21.69 -19.44
N SER A 189 10.41 -22.22 -20.57
CA SER A 189 8.99 -22.52 -20.81
C SER A 189 8.30 -23.26 -19.66
N PRO A 190 8.85 -24.36 -19.10
CA PRO A 190 8.18 -25.06 -18.00
C PRO A 190 8.09 -24.21 -16.73
N LEU A 191 9.08 -23.36 -16.45
CA LEU A 191 9.06 -22.43 -15.31
C LEU A 191 8.02 -21.33 -15.50
N PHE A 192 7.94 -20.73 -16.70
CA PHE A 192 6.93 -19.73 -17.00
C PHE A 192 5.52 -20.32 -16.99
N GLN A 193 5.34 -21.53 -17.48
CA GLN A 193 4.05 -22.21 -17.42
C GLN A 193 3.65 -22.54 -15.98
N ALA A 194 4.59 -22.98 -15.13
CA ALA A 194 4.34 -23.17 -13.70
C ALA A 194 3.94 -21.86 -13.00
N ALA A 195 4.63 -20.76 -13.30
CA ALA A 195 4.32 -19.44 -12.78
C ALA A 195 2.94 -18.94 -13.25
N LEU A 196 2.63 -19.04 -14.54
CA LEU A 196 1.33 -18.66 -15.11
C LEU A 196 0.21 -19.50 -14.49
N ASN A 197 0.38 -20.82 -14.37
CA ASN A 197 -0.59 -21.69 -13.72
C ASN A 197 -0.83 -21.29 -12.25
N SER A 198 0.22 -20.89 -11.53
CA SER A 198 0.11 -20.33 -10.19
C SER A 198 -0.68 -19.02 -10.20
N PHE A 199 -0.37 -18.08 -11.09
CA PHE A 199 -1.12 -16.83 -11.24
C PHE A 199 -2.58 -17.05 -11.59
N HIS A 200 -2.91 -18.02 -12.45
CA HIS A 200 -4.29 -18.41 -12.74
C HIS A 200 -5.01 -18.92 -11.50
N ARG A 201 -4.38 -19.82 -10.72
CA ARG A 201 -4.93 -20.32 -9.46
C ARG A 201 -5.14 -19.19 -8.45
N ILE A 202 -4.15 -18.32 -8.27
CA ILE A 202 -4.23 -17.16 -7.38
C ILE A 202 -5.33 -16.22 -7.87
N ASN A 203 -5.46 -15.97 -9.17
CA ASN A 203 -6.54 -15.14 -9.73
C ASN A 203 -7.92 -15.74 -9.43
N THR A 204 -8.08 -17.06 -9.58
CA THR A 204 -9.36 -17.72 -9.25
C THR A 204 -9.72 -17.64 -7.77
N VAL A 205 -8.73 -17.67 -6.88
CA VAL A 205 -8.93 -17.54 -5.42
C VAL A 205 -9.19 -16.08 -5.03
N LEU A 206 -8.37 -15.15 -5.51
CA LEU A 206 -8.46 -13.71 -5.20
C LEU A 206 -9.72 -13.06 -5.78
N ASN A 207 -10.21 -13.60 -6.88
CA ASN A 207 -11.32 -13.04 -7.63
C ASN A 207 -12.51 -14.00 -7.61
N ALA A 208 -12.62 -14.84 -6.56
CA ALA A 208 -13.59 -15.93 -6.41
C ALA A 208 -14.96 -15.54 -7.00
N ARG A 209 -15.16 -15.90 -8.28
CA ARG A 209 -16.23 -15.35 -9.13
C ARG A 209 -17.55 -16.08 -9.00
N ASN A 210 -17.63 -17.02 -8.06
CA ASN A 210 -18.68 -18.04 -8.08
C ASN A 210 -19.20 -18.37 -6.68
N THR A 211 -19.50 -17.32 -5.91
CA THR A 211 -20.28 -17.44 -4.68
C THR A 211 -21.56 -16.64 -4.77
N ASP A 212 -22.23 -16.69 -5.92
CA ASP A 212 -23.53 -16.05 -6.16
C ASP A 212 -24.59 -16.63 -5.21
N GLY A 213 -24.73 -15.96 -4.07
CA GLY A 213 -25.68 -16.32 -3.04
C GLY A 213 -25.99 -15.12 -2.18
N ILE A 214 -27.27 -14.84 -1.95
CA ILE A 214 -27.73 -13.75 -1.07
C ILE A 214 -27.08 -13.86 0.31
N LYS A 215 -26.93 -15.10 0.83
CA LYS A 215 -26.23 -15.40 2.08
C LYS A 215 -24.77 -14.88 2.06
N ASN A 216 -24.04 -15.08 0.96
CA ASN A 216 -22.64 -14.66 0.85
C ASN A 216 -22.50 -13.14 0.73
N LYS A 217 -23.49 -12.46 0.12
CA LYS A 217 -23.55 -11.00 0.05
C LYS A 217 -23.85 -10.37 1.40
N ILE A 218 -24.76 -10.97 2.19
CA ILE A 218 -25.06 -10.53 3.56
C ILE A 218 -23.83 -10.73 4.47
N TRP A 219 -23.19 -11.89 4.44
CA TRP A 219 -21.95 -12.12 5.19
C TRP A 219 -20.82 -11.19 4.72
N GLY A 220 -20.72 -10.92 3.42
CA GLY A 220 -19.81 -9.90 2.87
C GLY A 220 -20.09 -8.51 3.42
N ALA A 221 -21.36 -8.10 3.56
CA ALA A 221 -21.73 -6.83 4.17
C ALA A 221 -21.32 -6.75 5.66
N ILE A 222 -21.49 -7.84 6.42
CA ILE A 222 -21.07 -7.92 7.83
C ILE A 222 -19.56 -7.76 7.95
N VAL A 223 -18.79 -8.52 7.16
CA VAL A 223 -17.32 -8.41 7.16
C VAL A 223 -16.86 -7.05 6.65
N GLY A 224 -17.56 -6.48 5.67
CA GLY A 224 -17.30 -5.12 5.18
C GLY A 224 -17.50 -4.07 6.26
N LEU A 225 -18.56 -4.17 7.06
CA LEU A 225 -18.80 -3.29 8.19
C LEU A 225 -17.72 -3.43 9.27
N PHE A 226 -17.28 -4.67 9.56
CA PHE A 226 -16.14 -4.90 10.45
C PHE A 226 -14.86 -4.24 9.91
N ASN A 227 -14.54 -4.39 8.62
CA ASN A 227 -13.42 -3.71 7.98
C ASN A 227 -13.54 -2.18 8.07
N GLY A 228 -14.74 -1.64 7.93
CA GLY A 228 -15.03 -0.21 8.11
C GLY A 228 -14.73 0.26 9.53
N CYS A 229 -15.14 -0.51 10.55
CA CYS A 229 -14.80 -0.21 11.94
C CYS A 229 -13.30 -0.21 12.19
N VAL A 230 -12.58 -1.24 11.71
CA VAL A 230 -11.10 -1.29 11.85
C VAL A 230 -10.43 -0.12 11.14
N PHE A 231 -10.91 0.23 9.94
CA PHE A 231 -10.40 1.39 9.19
C PHE A 231 -10.59 2.70 9.95
N ILE A 232 -11.76 2.91 10.56
CA ILE A 232 -12.04 4.09 11.40
C ILE A 232 -11.10 4.13 12.60
N VAL A 233 -10.89 3.01 13.30
CA VAL A 233 -9.96 2.95 14.44
C VAL A 233 -8.52 3.28 14.03
N VAL A 234 -8.04 2.71 12.92
CA VAL A 234 -6.71 3.02 12.37
C VAL A 234 -6.59 4.49 11.99
N MET A 235 -7.60 5.05 11.33
CA MET A 235 -7.63 6.46 10.95
C MET A 235 -7.59 7.35 12.19
N VAL A 236 -8.40 7.06 13.21
CA VAL A 236 -8.44 7.80 14.47
C VAL A 236 -7.09 7.73 15.19
N LEU A 237 -6.45 6.56 15.28
CA LEU A 237 -5.12 6.41 15.88
C LEU A 237 -4.06 7.29 15.20
N VAL A 238 -4.07 7.34 13.86
CA VAL A 238 -3.15 8.20 13.10
C VAL A 238 -3.45 9.68 13.37
N LEU A 239 -4.72 10.09 13.33
CA LEU A 239 -5.11 11.48 13.51
C LEU A 239 -4.91 12.01 14.93
N GLN A 240 -5.16 11.19 15.97
CA GLN A 240 -4.90 11.57 17.38
C GLN A 240 -3.42 11.84 17.65
N SER A 241 -2.55 11.15 16.92
CA SER A 241 -1.10 11.22 17.10
C SER A 241 -0.45 12.38 16.33
N ILE A 242 -1.22 13.12 15.53
CA ILE A 242 -0.77 14.32 14.81
C ILE A 242 -1.16 15.55 15.64
N ASP A 243 -0.16 16.23 16.21
CA ASP A 243 -0.36 17.37 17.12
C ASP A 243 -1.17 18.52 16.52
N PHE A 244 -1.08 18.72 15.20
CA PHE A 244 -1.86 19.74 14.49
C PHE A 244 -3.37 19.43 14.45
N ILE A 245 -3.74 18.15 14.39
CA ILE A 245 -5.13 17.70 14.22
C ILE A 245 -5.80 17.48 15.57
N SER A 246 -5.04 17.01 16.57
CA SER A 246 -5.57 16.77 17.92
C SER A 246 -6.00 18.05 18.66
N GLN A 247 -5.46 19.22 18.27
CA GLN A 247 -5.75 20.52 18.89
C GLN A 247 -6.90 21.30 18.23
N GLU A 248 -7.43 20.84 17.10
CA GLU A 248 -8.53 21.51 16.37
C GLU A 248 -9.88 21.36 17.11
N TYR A 249 -10.68 22.44 17.12
CA TYR A 249 -11.98 22.52 17.82
C TYR A 249 -12.94 21.39 17.43
N TYR A 250 -12.89 20.97 16.16
CA TYR A 250 -13.73 19.90 15.62
C TYR A 250 -13.40 18.49 16.14
N TRP A 251 -12.18 18.27 16.64
CA TRP A 251 -11.71 16.98 17.16
C TRP A 251 -12.03 16.80 18.65
N VAL A 252 -11.99 17.89 19.42
CA VAL A 252 -12.23 17.93 20.87
C VAL A 252 -13.73 17.85 21.21
N GLU A 253 -14.61 18.36 20.34
CA GLU A 253 -16.07 18.43 20.57
C GLU A 253 -16.85 17.22 20.00
N SER A 254 -16.19 16.15 19.52
CA SER A 254 -16.91 14.95 19.05
C SER A 254 -17.57 14.21 20.23
N ARG A 255 -18.84 14.49 20.50
CA ARG A 255 -19.57 13.99 21.70
C ARG A 255 -20.30 12.64 21.54
N SER A 256 -20.20 11.95 20.42
CA SER A 256 -21.10 10.83 20.09
C SER A 256 -20.37 9.59 19.55
N SER A 257 -20.48 9.22 18.28
CA SER A 257 -20.02 7.94 17.74
C SER A 257 -18.50 7.87 17.52
N LEU A 258 -17.89 8.96 17.03
CA LEU A 258 -16.43 9.06 16.89
C LEU A 258 -15.75 8.97 18.26
N ARG A 259 -16.40 9.42 19.34
CA ARG A 259 -15.89 9.30 20.70
C ARG A 259 -15.74 7.84 21.13
N ALA A 260 -16.69 6.99 20.80
CA ALA A 260 -16.56 5.55 21.07
C ALA A 260 -15.34 4.94 20.34
N PHE A 261 -15.08 5.36 19.10
CA PHE A 261 -13.87 4.94 18.37
C PHE A 261 -12.59 5.58 18.90
N GLN A 262 -12.64 6.82 19.36
CA GLN A 262 -11.53 7.52 20.03
C GLN A 262 -11.22 6.89 21.39
N ASP A 263 -12.24 6.48 22.14
CA ASP A 263 -12.12 5.80 23.42
C ASP A 263 -11.52 4.41 23.21
N VAL A 264 -12.02 3.63 22.24
CA VAL A 264 -11.43 2.34 21.85
C VAL A 264 -10.00 2.50 21.33
N ALA A 265 -9.74 3.50 20.50
CA ALA A 265 -8.40 3.82 20.04
C ALA A 265 -7.49 4.17 21.23
N SER A 266 -7.95 4.99 22.17
CA SER A 266 -7.21 5.39 23.37
C SER A 266 -7.04 4.27 24.40
N SER A 267 -7.94 3.29 24.45
CA SER A 267 -7.81 2.10 25.32
C SER A 267 -6.85 1.08 24.73
N ILE A 268 -6.83 0.97 23.41
CA ILE A 268 -5.87 0.16 22.68
C ILE A 268 -4.51 0.87 22.64
N GLN A 269 -4.48 2.21 22.62
CA GLN A 269 -3.28 3.03 22.53
C GLN A 269 -2.21 2.66 23.55
N PRO A 270 -2.44 2.42 24.86
CA PRO A 270 -1.39 2.06 25.82
C PRO A 270 -0.80 0.66 25.59
N GLU A 271 -1.61 -0.30 25.13
CA GLU A 271 -1.18 -1.67 24.86
C GLU A 271 -0.48 -1.76 23.49
N LEU A 272 -1.04 -1.04 22.51
CA LEU A 272 -0.33 -0.67 21.31
C LEU A 272 0.86 0.23 21.64
N SER A 273 0.93 0.96 22.76
CA SER A 273 2.06 1.86 22.96
C SER A 273 3.29 1.19 23.48
N GLN A 274 3.05 0.29 24.41
CA GLN A 274 4.07 -0.59 24.94
C GLN A 274 4.67 -1.51 23.86
N HIS A 275 3.95 -1.81 22.77
CA HIS A 275 4.39 -2.79 21.76
C HIS A 275 4.46 -2.27 20.30
N LEU A 276 3.88 -1.11 19.99
CA LEU A 276 3.53 -0.66 18.63
C LEU A 276 3.66 0.88 18.42
N LEU A 277 3.50 1.74 19.44
CA LEU A 277 3.52 3.21 19.34
C LEU A 277 3.60 3.90 20.72
N PHE A 278 4.76 4.41 21.15
CA PHE A 278 4.95 5.35 22.28
C PHE A 278 5.58 4.77 23.56
N ILE A 279 6.73 5.40 23.88
CA ILE A 279 7.55 5.29 25.10
C ILE A 279 8.65 4.23 25.00
N LYS A 280 9.84 4.70 24.62
CA LYS A 280 11.08 4.14 25.15
C LYS A 280 11.00 4.35 26.66
N ASN A 281 10.82 3.28 27.42
CA ASN A 281 11.03 3.34 28.87
C ASN A 281 12.47 3.82 29.08
N GLU A 282 12.63 4.92 29.80
CA GLU A 282 13.87 5.15 30.55
C GLU A 282 14.02 4.05 31.61
#